data_AF-A0A497LKB0-F1
#
_entry.id   AF-A0A497LKB0-F1
#
_cell.length_a   1.000
_cell.length_b   1.000
_cell.length_c   1.000
_cell.angle_alpha   90.00
_cell.angle_beta   90.00
_cell.angle_gamma   90.00
#
_symmetry.space_group_name_H-M   'P 1'
#
loop_
_entity.id
_entity.type
_entity.pdbx_description
1 polymer ?
#
loop_
_entity_poly.entity_id
_entity_poly.type
_entity_poly.pdbx_seq_one_letter_code
_entity_poly.pdbx_strand_id
1 'polypeptide(L)'
;MKLKVREVAYAGIFGGFAFALRASNLIVPIGGPFVVDLRGIPGVVGAALSGPFGGIIVGILAGLPAKYPMVDIPAFAVAYFLVGLLARAIRSNSLKFLSALGVLAGYPVAALIVWAIGLIPSFTVALMLVLPRAAVIIPIQLAILYVVFKRIPQLLG
;
A
#
# COMPACT_ATOMS: atom_id res chain seq x y z
N MET A 1 5.41 18.95 -10.73
CA MET A 1 5.81 18.94 -9.30
C MET A 1 7.05 18.06 -9.18
N LYS A 2 8.19 18.57 -8.70
CA LYS A 2 9.45 17.79 -8.60
C LYS A 2 9.50 17.04 -7.26
N LEU A 3 9.90 15.76 -7.27
CA LEU A 3 10.18 15.00 -6.05
C LEU A 3 11.42 15.57 -5.36
N LYS A 4 11.36 15.77 -4.04
CA LYS A 4 12.53 16.16 -3.24
C LYS A 4 13.42 14.93 -3.00
N VAL A 5 14.73 15.13 -2.83
CA VAL A 5 15.69 14.05 -2.55
C VAL A 5 15.22 13.16 -1.39
N ARG A 6 14.66 13.76 -0.33
CA ARG A 6 14.14 13.02 0.81
C ARG A 6 12.94 12.12 0.47
N GLU A 7 12.06 12.58 -0.42
CA GLU A 7 10.89 11.79 -0.85
C GLU A 7 11.33 10.59 -1.67
N VAL A 8 12.35 10.76 -2.53
CA VAL A 8 12.98 9.68 -3.27
C VAL A 8 13.65 8.69 -2.32
N ALA A 9 14.37 9.18 -1.30
CA ALA A 9 15.01 8.33 -0.29
C ALA A 9 13.98 7.50 0.48
N TYR A 10 12.89 8.11 0.97
CA TYR A 10 11.81 7.38 1.62
C TYR A 10 11.16 6.35 0.68
N ALA A 11 10.88 6.72 -0.57
CA ALA A 11 10.30 5.80 -1.53
C ALA A 11 11.21 4.59 -1.80
N GLY A 12 12.52 4.82 -1.94
CA GLY A 12 13.51 3.76 -2.14
C GLY A 12 13.66 2.83 -0.93
N ILE A 13 13.80 3.38 0.28
CA ILE A 13 14.00 2.60 1.52
C ILE A 13 12.76 1.75 1.81
N PHE A 14 11.59 2.38 1.88
CA PHE A 14 10.36 1.68 2.26
C PHE A 14 9.81 0.80 1.13
N GLY A 15 9.97 1.24 -0.12
CA GLY A 15 9.64 0.42 -1.29
C GLY A 15 10.55 -0.79 -1.40
N GLY A 16 11.86 -0.62 -1.21
CA GLY A 16 12.83 -1.73 -1.18
C GLY A 16 12.57 -2.70 -0.03
N PHE A 17 12.18 -2.21 1.15
CA PHE A 17 11.78 -3.10 2.25
C PHE A 17 10.49 -3.86 1.95
N ALA A 18 9.47 -3.19 1.39
CA ALA A 18 8.24 -3.87 0.95
C ALA A 18 8.53 -4.93 -0.12
N PHE A 19 9.42 -4.61 -1.07
CA PHE A 19 9.91 -5.55 -2.08
C PHE A 19 10.54 -6.78 -1.40
N ALA A 20 11.49 -6.58 -0.48
CA ALA A 20 12.19 -7.67 0.19
C ALA A 20 11.24 -8.58 0.99
N LEU A 21 10.27 -8.00 1.71
CA LEU A 21 9.26 -8.78 2.43
C LEU A 21 8.43 -9.64 1.49
N ARG A 22 8.00 -9.11 0.35
CA ARG A 22 7.26 -9.92 -0.61
C ARG A 22 8.14 -10.96 -1.30
N ALA A 23 9.36 -10.60 -1.67
CA ALA A 23 10.32 -11.51 -2.29
C ALA A 23 10.69 -12.68 -1.36
N SER A 24 10.69 -12.46 -0.04
CA SER A 24 10.91 -13.52 0.96
C SER A 24 9.77 -14.54 1.06
N ASN A 25 8.65 -14.28 0.38
CA ASN A 25 7.47 -15.16 0.33
C ASN A 25 6.89 -15.52 1.72
N LEU A 26 7.05 -14.62 2.70
CA LEU A 26 6.38 -14.70 4.00
C LEU A 26 4.91 -14.29 3.85
N ILE A 27 4.10 -15.22 3.35
CA ILE A 27 2.71 -14.98 2.95
C ILE A 27 1.75 -15.99 3.57
N VAL A 28 0.52 -15.53 3.79
CA VAL A 28 -0.64 -16.37 4.12
C VAL A 28 -1.63 -16.28 2.95
N PRO A 29 -1.83 -17.35 2.17
CA PRO A 29 -2.84 -17.37 1.11
C PRO A 29 -4.25 -17.20 1.68
N ILE A 30 -5.08 -16.37 1.02
CA ILE A 30 -6.47 -16.11 1.44
C ILE A 30 -7.52 -16.42 0.36
N GLY A 31 -7.08 -17.02 -0.76
CA GLY A 31 -7.95 -17.47 -1.85
C GLY A 31 -7.63 -16.80 -3.19
N GLY A 32 -7.72 -17.59 -4.26
CA GLY A 32 -7.33 -17.14 -5.61
C GLY A 32 -5.88 -16.65 -5.63
N PRO A 33 -5.58 -15.50 -6.28
CA PRO A 33 -4.25 -14.91 -6.31
C PRO A 33 -3.92 -14.06 -5.06
N PHE A 34 -4.86 -13.91 -4.12
CA PHE A 34 -4.72 -13.00 -2.99
C PHE A 34 -3.96 -13.61 -1.81
N VAL A 35 -3.15 -12.77 -1.18
CA VAL A 35 -2.30 -13.14 -0.04
C VAL A 35 -2.32 -12.03 1.01
N VAL A 36 -2.15 -12.42 2.27
CA VAL A 36 -1.84 -11.53 3.38
C VAL A 36 -0.34 -11.64 3.64
N ASP A 37 0.34 -10.50 3.69
CA ASP A 37 1.76 -10.41 3.99
C ASP A 37 2.09 -9.07 4.64
N LEU A 38 3.30 -8.99 5.21
CA LEU A 38 3.74 -7.82 5.99
C LEU A 38 4.18 -6.64 5.11
N ARG A 39 4.26 -6.79 3.79
CA ARG A 39 4.78 -5.75 2.89
C ARG A 39 3.98 -4.44 2.96
N GLY A 40 2.70 -4.56 3.32
CA GLY A 40 1.78 -3.44 3.49
C GLY A 40 2.23 -2.43 4.56
N ILE A 41 3.04 -2.89 5.54
CA ILE A 41 3.50 -2.09 6.67
C ILE A 41 4.55 -1.05 6.24
N PRO A 42 5.73 -1.43 5.72
CA PRO A 42 6.68 -0.42 5.24
C PRO A 42 6.11 0.36 4.06
N GLY A 43 5.30 -0.28 3.20
CA GLY A 43 4.70 0.37 2.04
C GLY A 43 3.82 1.57 2.40
N VAL A 44 2.95 1.45 3.41
CA VAL A 44 2.07 2.56 3.81
C VAL A 44 2.86 3.73 4.41
N VAL A 45 3.91 3.44 5.18
CA VAL A 45 4.78 4.46 5.79
C VAL A 45 5.55 5.20 4.69
N GLY A 46 6.17 4.45 3.77
CA GLY A 46 6.88 5.01 2.63
C GLY A 46 6.00 5.91 1.78
N ALA A 47 4.79 5.47 1.46
CA ALA A 47 3.82 6.24 0.70
C ALA A 47 3.43 7.55 1.41
N ALA A 48 3.11 7.48 2.70
CA ALA A 48 2.67 8.63 3.47
C ALA A 48 3.80 9.68 3.64
N LEU A 49 5.06 9.25 3.75
CA LEU A 49 6.23 10.14 3.90
C LEU A 49 6.76 10.70 2.58
N SER A 50 6.60 9.98 1.47
CA SER A 50 7.14 10.37 0.15
C SER A 50 6.13 11.13 -0.72
N GLY A 51 4.84 11.11 -0.37
CA GLY A 51 3.77 11.77 -1.11
C GLY A 51 3.26 10.96 -2.30
N PRO A 52 2.40 11.52 -3.18
CA PRO A 52 1.65 10.75 -4.18
C PRO A 52 2.56 10.00 -5.16
N PHE A 53 3.54 10.70 -5.75
CA PHE A 53 4.45 10.10 -6.73
C PHE A 53 5.45 9.15 -6.09
N GLY A 54 5.93 9.45 -4.87
CA GLY A 54 6.73 8.51 -4.11
C GLY A 54 5.94 7.26 -3.72
N GLY A 55 4.66 7.41 -3.39
CA GLY A 55 3.71 6.33 -3.15
C GLY A 55 3.55 5.42 -4.36
N ILE A 56 3.48 5.96 -5.58
CA ILE A 56 3.50 5.15 -6.80
C ILE A 56 4.77 4.29 -6.88
N ILE A 57 5.94 4.88 -6.65
CA ILE A 57 7.22 4.17 -6.66
C ILE A 57 7.23 3.04 -5.63
N VAL A 58 6.80 3.33 -4.40
CA VAL A 58 6.66 2.33 -3.33
C VAL A 58 5.70 1.22 -3.75
N GLY A 59 4.60 1.56 -4.43
CA GLY A 59 3.60 0.59 -4.86
C GLY A 59 4.10 -0.34 -5.95
N ILE A 60 4.84 0.20 -6.91
CA ILE A 60 5.52 -0.58 -7.95
C ILE A 60 6.50 -1.56 -7.30
N LEU A 61 7.37 -1.08 -6.40
CA LEU A 61 8.35 -1.92 -5.71
C LEU A 61 7.68 -2.99 -4.84
N ALA A 62 6.59 -2.67 -4.14
CA ALA A 62 5.85 -3.62 -3.34
C ALA A 62 5.15 -4.71 -4.17
N GLY A 63 4.71 -4.38 -5.39
CA GLY A 63 4.01 -5.30 -6.29
C GLY A 63 4.92 -6.14 -7.18
N LEU A 64 6.11 -5.64 -7.51
CA LEU A 64 7.03 -6.26 -8.47
C LEU A 64 7.41 -7.72 -8.17
N PRO A 65 7.73 -8.12 -6.92
CA PRO A 65 8.13 -9.49 -6.61
C PRO A 65 6.93 -10.43 -6.35
N ALA A 66 5.70 -10.01 -6.67
CA ALA A 66 4.52 -10.86 -6.50
C ALA A 66 4.44 -11.98 -7.54
N LYS A 67 3.70 -13.05 -7.22
CA LYS A 67 3.35 -14.10 -8.19
C LYS A 67 2.56 -13.56 -9.38
N TYR A 68 1.72 -12.54 -9.16
CA TYR A 68 0.93 -11.86 -10.19
C TYR A 68 1.25 -10.36 -10.19
N PRO A 69 2.41 -9.92 -10.70
CA PRO A 69 2.78 -8.50 -10.70
C PRO A 69 1.78 -7.61 -11.44
N MET A 70 1.14 -8.14 -12.49
CA MET A 70 0.09 -7.44 -13.24
C MET A 70 -1.14 -7.08 -12.40
N VAL A 71 -1.37 -7.77 -11.27
CA VAL A 71 -2.43 -7.46 -10.31
C VAL A 71 -1.87 -6.55 -9.20
N ASP A 72 -0.76 -6.97 -8.59
CA ASP A 72 -0.22 -6.31 -7.40
C ASP A 72 0.31 -4.90 -7.72
N ILE A 73 1.06 -4.71 -8.82
CA ILE A 73 1.65 -3.40 -9.18
C ILE A 73 0.58 -2.31 -9.30
N PRO A 74 -0.45 -2.42 -10.16
CA PRO A 74 -1.46 -1.38 -10.28
C PRO A 74 -2.28 -1.20 -9.00
N ALA A 75 -2.62 -2.28 -8.29
CA ALA A 75 -3.35 -2.20 -7.03
C ALA A 75 -2.57 -1.42 -5.96
N PHE A 76 -1.29 -1.73 -5.78
CA PHE A 76 -0.44 -1.04 -4.81
C PHE A 76 -0.07 0.38 -5.26
N ALA A 77 0.15 0.60 -6.55
CA ALA A 77 0.42 1.94 -7.08
C ALA A 77 -0.75 2.89 -6.81
N VAL A 78 -1.99 2.46 -7.07
CA VAL A 78 -3.21 3.24 -6.78
C VAL A 78 -3.39 3.45 -5.28
N ALA A 79 -3.29 2.37 -4.49
CA ALA A 79 -3.38 2.44 -3.04
C ALA A 79 -2.40 3.46 -2.44
N TYR A 80 -1.12 3.36 -2.79
CA TYR A 80 -0.08 4.18 -2.20
C TYR A 80 0.01 5.58 -2.79
N PHE A 81 -0.42 5.77 -4.05
CA PHE A 81 -0.68 7.10 -4.56
C PHE A 81 -1.70 7.84 -3.68
N LEU A 82 -2.83 7.20 -3.37
CA LEU A 82 -3.86 7.80 -2.52
C LEU A 82 -3.41 7.99 -1.08
N VAL A 83 -2.65 7.05 -0.50
CA VAL A 83 -2.04 7.25 0.82
C VAL A 83 -1.16 8.51 0.82
N GLY A 84 -0.26 8.63 -0.16
CA GLY A 84 0.62 9.79 -0.27
C GLY A 84 -0.12 11.09 -0.55
N LEU A 85 -1.22 11.04 -1.31
CA LEU A 85 -2.09 12.18 -1.56
C LEU A 85 -2.83 12.62 -0.31
N LEU A 86 -3.46 11.69 0.41
CA LEU A 86 -4.18 11.97 1.65
C LEU A 86 -3.21 12.47 2.74
N ALA A 87 -2.02 11.89 2.85
CA ALA A 87 -1.01 12.33 3.82
C ALA A 87 -0.59 13.79 3.58
N ARG A 88 -0.60 14.27 2.34
CA ARG A 88 -0.34 15.69 2.01
C ARG A 88 -1.58 16.58 2.15
N ALA A 89 -2.75 16.08 1.79
CA ALA A 89 -4.00 16.83 1.84
C ALA A 89 -4.46 17.08 3.30
N ILE A 90 -4.25 16.10 4.19
CA ILE A 90 -4.60 16.20 5.61
C ILE A 90 -3.60 17.13 6.30
N ARG A 91 -4.03 18.38 6.53
CA ARG A 91 -3.22 19.41 7.21
C ARG A 91 -3.07 19.16 8.71
N SER A 92 -4.06 18.52 9.34
CA SER A 92 -4.01 18.22 10.77
C SER A 92 -3.10 17.02 11.05
N ASN A 93 -2.02 17.24 11.80
CA ASN A 93 -1.11 16.16 12.19
C ASN A 93 -1.79 15.08 13.03
N SER A 94 -2.82 15.42 13.81
CA SER A 94 -3.57 14.43 14.61
C SER A 94 -4.41 13.48 13.77
N LEU A 95 -4.76 13.86 12.53
CA LEU A 95 -5.60 13.07 11.61
C LEU A 95 -4.81 12.45 10.46
N LYS A 96 -3.52 12.79 10.30
CA LYS A 96 -2.71 12.35 9.15
C LYS A 96 -2.58 10.82 9.05
N PHE A 97 -2.76 10.10 10.17
CA PHE A 97 -2.79 8.64 10.18
C PHE A 97 -3.95 8.05 9.36
N LEU A 98 -5.05 8.79 9.20
CA LEU A 98 -6.19 8.38 8.36
C LEU A 98 -5.82 8.28 6.88
N SER A 99 -4.65 8.78 6.46
CA SER A 99 -4.12 8.55 5.10
C SER A 99 -3.96 7.07 4.76
N ALA A 100 -3.80 6.18 5.76
CA ALA A 100 -3.79 4.74 5.54
C ALA A 100 -5.07 4.22 4.87
N LEU A 101 -6.21 4.91 5.02
CA LEU A 101 -7.47 4.54 4.35
C LEU A 101 -7.34 4.60 2.82
N GLY A 102 -6.36 5.32 2.27
CA GLY A 102 -6.06 5.32 0.84
C GLY A 102 -5.75 3.91 0.29
N VAL A 103 -5.28 3.00 1.14
CA VAL A 103 -5.03 1.59 0.76
C VAL A 103 -6.30 0.89 0.30
N LEU A 104 -7.48 1.32 0.79
CA LEU A 104 -8.77 0.71 0.42
C LEU A 104 -9.02 0.71 -1.09
N ALA A 105 -8.48 1.70 -1.82
CA ALA A 105 -8.66 1.79 -3.27
C ALA A 105 -7.89 0.71 -4.05
N GLY A 106 -6.86 0.10 -3.46
CA GLY A 106 -6.12 -0.99 -4.11
C GLY A 106 -6.94 -2.27 -4.24
N TYR A 107 -7.86 -2.52 -3.30
CA TYR A 107 -8.68 -3.74 -3.29
C TYR A 107 -9.65 -3.86 -4.48
N PRO A 108 -10.48 -2.85 -4.83
CA PRO A 108 -11.31 -2.92 -6.01
C PRO A 108 -10.47 -2.98 -7.30
N VAL A 109 -9.30 -2.34 -7.35
CA VAL A 109 -8.38 -2.45 -8.50
C VAL A 109 -7.88 -3.88 -8.66
N ALA A 110 -7.44 -4.51 -7.57
CA ALA A 110 -6.98 -5.90 -7.60
C ALA A 110 -8.13 -6.85 -8.01
N ALA A 111 -9.32 -6.68 -7.42
CA ALA A 111 -10.49 -7.48 -7.76
C ALA A 111 -10.90 -7.32 -9.23
N LEU A 112 -10.85 -6.10 -9.76
CA LEU A 112 -11.19 -5.79 -11.15
C LEU A 112 -10.23 -6.50 -12.11
N ILE A 113 -8.92 -6.39 -11.86
CA ILE A 113 -7.90 -7.00 -12.73
C ILE A 113 -8.02 -8.51 -12.70
N VAL A 114 -8.14 -9.11 -11.51
CA VAL A 114 -8.26 -10.57 -11.33
C VAL A 114 -9.49 -11.15 -12.02
N TRP A 115 -10.62 -10.43 -11.97
CA TRP A 115 -11.81 -10.77 -12.73
C TRP A 115 -11.60 -10.61 -14.25
N ALA A 116 -11.04 -9.48 -14.68
CA ALA A 116 -10.82 -9.18 -16.10
C ALA A 116 -9.88 -10.17 -16.81
N ILE A 117 -8.90 -10.73 -16.10
CA ILE A 117 -7.97 -11.76 -16.63
C ILE A 117 -8.50 -13.19 -16.49
N GLY A 118 -9.73 -13.37 -15.98
CA GLY A 118 -10.37 -14.69 -15.87
C GLY A 118 -9.86 -15.59 -14.74
N LEU A 119 -9.09 -15.07 -13.79
CA LEU A 119 -8.63 -15.87 -12.63
C LEU A 119 -9.75 -16.17 -11.63
N ILE A 120 -10.77 -15.29 -11.56
CA ILE A 120 -11.95 -15.46 -10.73
C ILE A 120 -13.19 -15.13 -11.58
N PRO A 121 -14.24 -15.97 -11.58
CA PRO A 121 -15.38 -15.83 -12.50
C PRO A 121 -16.28 -14.62 -12.22
N SER A 122 -16.17 -14.01 -11.04
CA SER A 122 -17.02 -12.89 -10.62
C SER A 122 -16.20 -11.83 -9.89
N PHE A 123 -16.41 -10.56 -10.28
CA PHE A 123 -15.83 -9.41 -9.59
C PHE A 123 -16.22 -9.37 -8.10
N THR A 124 -17.48 -9.67 -7.78
CA THR A 124 -17.97 -9.70 -6.40
C THR A 124 -17.24 -10.77 -5.57
N VAL A 125 -17.01 -11.95 -6.15
CA VAL A 125 -16.24 -13.02 -5.50
C VAL A 125 -14.78 -12.60 -5.31
N ALA A 126 -14.17 -11.96 -6.31
CA ALA A 126 -12.81 -11.44 -6.20
C ALA A 126 -12.70 -10.39 -5.08
N LEU A 127 -13.69 -9.50 -4.96
CA LEU A 127 -13.76 -8.50 -3.91
C LEU A 127 -13.90 -9.16 -2.53
N MET A 128 -14.82 -10.12 -2.38
CA MET A 128 -15.00 -10.86 -1.12
C MET A 128 -13.73 -11.59 -0.67
N LEU A 129 -12.98 -12.18 -1.62
CA LEU A 129 -11.73 -12.89 -1.31
C LEU A 129 -10.59 -11.96 -0.89
N VAL A 130 -10.61 -10.69 -1.29
CA VAL A 130 -9.58 -9.72 -0.87
C VAL A 130 -9.95 -8.98 0.43
N LEU A 131 -11.22 -8.99 0.86
CA LEU A 131 -11.67 -8.34 2.10
C LEU A 131 -10.94 -8.81 3.38
N PRO A 132 -10.60 -10.09 3.58
CA PRO A 132 -9.83 -10.51 4.76
C PRO A 132 -8.50 -9.77 4.89
N ARG A 133 -7.85 -9.46 3.77
CA ARG A 133 -6.63 -8.64 3.77
C ARG A 133 -6.90 -7.23 4.27
N ALA A 134 -7.98 -6.60 3.79
CA ALA A 134 -8.39 -5.27 4.24
C ALA A 134 -8.67 -5.25 5.75
N ALA A 135 -9.42 -6.23 6.24
CA ALA A 135 -9.80 -6.34 7.65
C ALA A 135 -8.59 -6.48 8.59
N VAL A 136 -7.54 -7.20 8.15
CA VAL A 136 -6.33 -7.41 8.97
C VAL A 136 -5.33 -6.27 8.82
N ILE A 137 -5.03 -5.85 7.58
CA ILE A 137 -3.89 -4.96 7.31
C ILE A 137 -4.23 -3.49 7.60
N ILE A 138 -5.47 -3.04 7.34
CA ILE A 138 -5.82 -1.62 7.52
C ILE A 138 -5.71 -1.17 8.98
N PRO A 139 -6.24 -1.90 9.99
CA PRO A 139 -6.06 -1.51 11.39
C PRO A 139 -4.59 -1.39 11.78
N ILE A 140 -3.75 -2.31 11.31
CA ILE A 140 -2.30 -2.29 11.55
C ILE A 140 -1.68 -1.05 10.91
N GLN A 141 -2.01 -0.75 9.66
CA GLN A 141 -1.51 0.43 8.95
C GLN A 141 -1.94 1.74 9.61
N LEU A 142 -3.19 1.84 10.06
CA LEU A 142 -3.70 2.98 10.83
C LEU A 142 -2.91 3.16 12.13
N ALA A 143 -2.71 2.08 12.90
CA ALA A 143 -1.97 2.11 14.15
C ALA A 143 -0.50 2.54 13.92
N ILE A 144 0.15 2.02 12.88
CA ILE A 144 1.53 2.35 12.55
C ILE A 144 1.66 3.82 12.14
N LEU A 145 0.80 4.32 11.25
CA LEU A 145 0.84 5.73 10.88
C LEU A 145 0.49 6.65 12.06
N TYR A 146 -0.40 6.22 12.95
CA TYR A 146 -0.69 6.95 14.18
C TYR A 146 0.55 7.06 15.06
N VAL A 147 1.30 5.96 15.24
CA VAL A 147 2.58 5.98 15.96
C VAL A 147 3.60 6.87 15.25
N VAL A 148 3.80 6.71 13.94
CA VAL A 148 4.78 7.49 13.16
C VAL A 148 4.51 8.99 13.27
N PHE A 149 3.27 9.43 13.03
CA PHE A 149 2.95 10.86 13.02
C PHE A 149 2.82 11.47 14.41
N LYS A 150 2.45 10.68 15.43
CA LYS A 150 2.31 11.19 16.80
C LYS A 150 3.60 11.14 17.60
N ARG A 151 4.45 10.12 17.39
CA ARG A 151 5.68 9.89 18.17
C ARG A 151 6.93 10.42 17.47
N ILE A 152 6.93 10.57 16.15
CA ILE A 152 8.12 10.96 15.36
C ILE A 152 7.79 12.17 14.45
N PRO A 153 7.42 13.33 15.02
CA PRO A 153 7.06 14.50 14.23
C PRO A 153 8.22 15.05 13.39
N GLN A 154 9.47 14.70 13.72
CA GLN A 154 10.68 15.08 12.99
C GLN A 154 10.68 14.60 11.53
N LEU A 155 9.91 13.55 11.19
CA LEU A 155 9.80 13.05 9.81
C LEU A 155 8.92 13.95 8.91
N LEU A 156 8.13 14.86 9.50
CA LEU A 156 7.17 15.71 8.81
C LEU A 156 7.73 17.06 8.35
N GLY A 157 8.81 17.55 8.97
CA GLY A 157 9.45 18.85 8.65
C GLY A 157 10.35 18.75 7.45
#